data_AF-A0A7D9K3K3-F1
#
_entry.id   AF-A0A7D9K3K3-F1
#
_cell.length_a   1.000
_cell.length_b   1.000
_cell.length_c   1.000
_cell.angle_alpha   90.00
_cell.angle_beta   90.00
_cell.angle_gamma   90.00
#
_symmetry.space_group_name_H-M   'P 1'
#
loop_
_entity.id
_entity.type
_entity.pdbx_description
1 polymer ?
#
loop_
_entity_poly.entity_id
_entity_poly.type
_entity_poly.pdbx_seq_one_letter_code
_entity_poly.pdbx_strand_id
1 'polypeptide(L)'
;MVVTKFAPILNEKLEEKFEQKITPLSQTIVDLKSKVEDVVEHITFINAKYDELYLKLEASEKENKSIMEENKILKMSIQQLEHSVTTLDQAHNDLEQYGRRECIEISGIPAPGPGQSENVNAVVSNVGKLIGVDVKRETYQYATDYLS
;
A
#
# COMPACT_ATOMS: atom_id res chain seq x y z
N MET A 1 -76.18 -51.13 -47.66
CA MET A 1 -76.02 -51.47 -46.23
C MET A 1 -74.57 -51.62 -45.77
N VAL A 2 -73.60 -51.85 -46.67
CA VAL A 2 -72.18 -51.99 -46.31
C VAL A 2 -71.50 -50.63 -46.03
N VAL A 3 -71.81 -49.60 -46.83
CA VAL A 3 -71.21 -48.26 -46.70
C VAL A 3 -71.54 -47.58 -45.36
N THR A 4 -72.76 -47.79 -44.84
CA THR A 4 -73.23 -47.24 -43.56
C THR A 4 -72.56 -47.86 -42.32
N LYS A 5 -71.95 -49.06 -42.43
CA LYS A 5 -71.23 -49.70 -41.32
C LYS A 5 -69.73 -49.37 -41.28
N PHE A 6 -69.14 -48.89 -42.39
CA PHE A 6 -67.70 -48.61 -42.50
C PHE A 6 -67.29 -47.19 -42.06
N ALA A 7 -68.16 -46.20 -42.24
CA ALA A 7 -67.91 -44.81 -41.84
C ALA A 7 -67.55 -44.64 -40.33
N PRO A 8 -68.25 -45.27 -39.37
CA PRO A 8 -67.88 -45.13 -37.95
C PRO A 8 -66.51 -45.75 -37.64
N ILE A 9 -66.18 -46.91 -38.23
CA ILE A 9 -64.88 -47.57 -38.06
C ILE A 9 -63.75 -46.71 -38.62
N LEU A 10 -64.00 -46.01 -39.74
CA LEU A 10 -63.02 -45.13 -40.35
C LEU A 10 -62.75 -43.88 -39.49
N ASN A 11 -63.80 -43.27 -38.92
CA ASN A 11 -63.66 -42.13 -38.01
C ASN A 11 -62.93 -42.51 -36.72
N GLU A 12 -63.26 -43.66 -36.12
CA GLU A 12 -62.61 -44.14 -34.89
C GLU A 12 -61.11 -44.35 -35.10
N LYS A 13 -60.71 -44.96 -36.23
CA LYS A 13 -59.29 -45.09 -36.61
C LYS A 13 -58.60 -43.76 -36.91
N LEU A 14 -59.35 -42.78 -37.39
CA LEU A 14 -58.85 -41.44 -37.68
C LEU A 14 -58.58 -40.70 -36.37
N GLU A 15 -59.52 -40.74 -35.43
CA GLU A 15 -59.39 -40.21 -34.07
C GLU A 15 -58.21 -40.87 -33.35
N GLU A 16 -58.10 -42.20 -33.38
CA GLU A 16 -56.98 -42.92 -32.76
C GLU A 16 -55.62 -42.46 -33.33
N LYS A 17 -55.52 -42.26 -34.65
CA LYS A 17 -54.31 -41.71 -35.29
C LYS A 17 -54.04 -40.27 -34.92
N PHE A 18 -55.07 -39.45 -34.73
CA PHE A 18 -54.93 -38.08 -34.27
C PHE A 18 -54.45 -38.03 -32.84
N GLU A 19 -55.06 -38.80 -31.93
CA GLU A 19 -54.64 -38.94 -30.53
C GLU A 19 -53.16 -39.39 -30.47
N GLN A 20 -52.80 -40.46 -31.19
CA GLN A 20 -51.42 -40.98 -31.24
C GLN A 20 -50.38 -39.94 -31.68
N LYS A 21 -50.76 -38.91 -32.44
CA LYS A 21 -49.85 -37.85 -32.90
C LYS A 21 -49.94 -36.57 -32.06
N ILE A 22 -51.12 -36.23 -31.55
CA ILE A 22 -51.35 -35.01 -30.77
C ILE A 22 -50.78 -35.17 -29.37
N THR A 23 -50.94 -36.33 -28.72
CA THR A 23 -50.43 -36.52 -27.35
C THR A 23 -48.90 -36.36 -27.25
N PRO A 24 -48.07 -36.97 -28.12
CA PRO A 24 -46.62 -36.76 -28.09
C PRO A 24 -46.21 -35.33 -28.42
N LEU A 25 -46.93 -34.68 -29.34
CA LEU A 25 -46.68 -33.29 -29.70
C LEU A 25 -46.99 -32.35 -28.52
N SER A 26 -48.12 -32.58 -27.84
CA SER A 26 -48.51 -31.85 -26.64
C SER A 26 -47.49 -32.03 -25.52
N GLN A 27 -47.02 -33.26 -25.30
CA GLN A 27 -45.97 -33.53 -24.32
C GLN A 27 -44.67 -32.79 -24.66
N THR A 28 -44.25 -32.82 -25.93
CA THR A 28 -43.04 -32.12 -26.39
C THR A 28 -43.16 -30.61 -26.17
N ILE A 29 -44.34 -30.02 -26.38
CA ILE A 29 -44.60 -28.61 -26.13
C ILE A 29 -44.48 -28.28 -24.63
N VAL A 30 -44.99 -29.15 -23.75
CA VAL A 30 -44.87 -28.99 -22.29
C VAL A 30 -43.40 -29.07 -21.86
N ASP A 31 -42.66 -30.05 -22.36
CA ASP A 31 -41.23 -30.22 -22.03
C ASP A 31 -40.39 -29.04 -22.53
N LEU A 32 -40.67 -28.53 -23.74
CA LEU A 32 -40.02 -27.34 -24.28
C LEU A 32 -40.34 -26.11 -23.45
N LYS A 33 -41.59 -25.94 -23.01
CA LYS A 33 -41.98 -24.82 -22.16
C LYS A 33 -41.20 -24.83 -20.85
N SER A 34 -41.08 -25.99 -20.19
CA SER A 34 -40.29 -26.14 -18.97
C SER A 34 -38.82 -25.79 -19.19
N LYS A 35 -38.19 -26.27 -20.27
CA LYS A 35 -36.79 -25.92 -20.59
C LYS A 35 -36.59 -24.43 -20.87
N VAL A 36 -37.58 -23.78 -21.49
CA VAL A 36 -37.54 -22.34 -21.74
C VAL A 36 -37.63 -21.57 -20.43
N GLU A 37 -38.49 -22.00 -19.49
CA GLU A 37 -38.56 -21.41 -18.15
C GLU A 37 -37.23 -21.53 -17.42
N ASP A 38 -36.59 -22.70 -17.42
CA ASP A 38 -35.25 -22.90 -16.82
C ASP A 38 -34.19 -21.97 -17.44
N VAL A 39 -34.19 -21.84 -18.78
CA VAL A 39 -33.25 -20.95 -19.48
C VAL A 39 -33.47 -19.48 -19.09
N VAL A 40 -34.73 -19.05 -18.95
CA VAL A 40 -35.05 -17.68 -18.53
C VAL A 40 -34.58 -17.43 -17.10
N GLU A 41 -34.74 -18.39 -16.19
CA GLU A 41 -34.22 -18.29 -14.82
C GLU A 41 -32.70 -18.17 -14.80
N HIS A 42 -32.00 -19.01 -15.56
CA HIS A 42 -30.54 -18.95 -15.67
C HIS A 42 -30.05 -17.62 -16.26
N ILE A 43 -30.70 -17.10 -17.30
CA ILE A 43 -30.33 -15.81 -17.89
C ILE A 43 -30.56 -14.69 -16.88
N THR A 44 -31.66 -14.71 -16.14
CA THR A 44 -31.97 -13.71 -15.12
C THR A 44 -30.91 -13.73 -14.02
N PHE A 45 -30.51 -14.91 -13.56
CA PHE A 45 -29.44 -15.07 -12.58
C PHE A 45 -28.09 -14.56 -13.10
N ILE A 46 -27.71 -14.90 -14.34
CA ILE A 46 -26.45 -14.47 -14.95
C ILE A 46 -26.42 -12.95 -15.09
N ASN A 47 -27.51 -12.33 -15.54
CA ASN A 47 -27.59 -10.87 -15.65
C ASN A 47 -27.40 -10.20 -14.29
N ALA A 48 -28.06 -10.69 -13.24
CA ALA A 48 -27.87 -10.16 -11.89
C ALA A 48 -26.41 -10.30 -11.40
N LYS A 49 -25.73 -11.41 -11.74
CA LYS A 49 -24.30 -11.59 -11.43
C LYS A 49 -23.39 -10.68 -12.25
N TYR A 50 -23.75 -10.42 -13.50
CA TYR A 50 -23.03 -9.49 -14.36
C TYR A 50 -23.10 -8.06 -13.81
N ASP A 51 -24.29 -7.60 -13.42
CA ASP A 51 -24.48 -6.28 -12.81
C ASP A 51 -23.70 -6.15 -11.49
N GLU A 52 -23.73 -7.18 -10.64
CA GLU A 52 -22.96 -7.23 -9.39
C GLU A 52 -21.44 -7.10 -9.66
N LEU A 53 -20.93 -7.82 -10.67
CA LEU A 53 -19.52 -7.75 -11.06
C LEU A 53 -19.15 -6.38 -11.62
N TYR A 54 -20.03 -5.79 -12.43
CA TYR A 54 -19.81 -4.47 -13.01
C TYR A 54 -19.69 -3.39 -11.92
N LEU A 55 -20.59 -3.41 -10.93
CA LEU A 55 -20.54 -2.48 -9.79
C LEU A 55 -19.26 -2.67 -8.95
N LYS A 56 -18.83 -3.91 -8.72
CA LYS A 56 -17.57 -4.20 -8.01
C LYS A 56 -16.35 -3.72 -8.79
N LEU A 57 -16.37 -3.85 -10.12
CA LEU A 57 -15.30 -3.36 -10.98
C LEU A 57 -15.20 -1.84 -10.92
N GLU A 58 -16.32 -1.12 -11.07
CA GLU A 58 -16.33 0.35 -10.97
C GLU A 58 -15.83 0.84 -9.60
N ALA A 59 -16.26 0.17 -8.52
CA ALA A 59 -15.78 0.49 -7.17
C ALA A 59 -14.26 0.26 -7.03
N SER A 60 -13.76 -0.87 -7.53
CA SER A 60 -12.34 -1.20 -7.51
C SER A 60 -11.50 -0.23 -8.34
N GLU A 61 -11.96 0.17 -9.53
CA GLU A 61 -11.27 1.16 -10.35
C GLU A 61 -11.20 2.53 -9.66
N LYS A 62 -12.27 2.93 -8.98
CA LYS A 62 -12.30 4.19 -8.21
C LYS A 62 -11.32 4.15 -7.04
N GLU A 63 -11.30 3.06 -6.29
CA GLU A 63 -10.36 2.85 -5.18
C GLU A 63 -8.91 2.87 -5.69
N ASN A 64 -8.63 2.16 -6.79
CA ASN A 64 -7.29 2.11 -7.37
C ASN A 64 -6.80 3.49 -7.81
N LYS A 65 -7.66 4.31 -8.44
CA LYS A 65 -7.34 5.71 -8.77
C LYS A 65 -7.03 6.54 -7.52
N SER A 66 -7.79 6.37 -6.44
CA SER A 66 -7.56 7.06 -5.18
C SER A 66 -6.21 6.69 -4.57
N ILE A 67 -5.90 5.38 -4.53
CA ILE A 67 -4.63 4.86 -4.00
C ILE A 67 -3.43 5.34 -4.84
N MET A 68 -3.60 5.44 -6.17
CA MET A 68 -2.56 5.97 -7.05
C MET A 68 -2.26 7.44 -6.77
N GLU A 69 -3.28 8.27 -6.54
CA GLU A 69 -3.09 9.68 -6.22
C GLU A 69 -2.45 9.86 -4.84
N GLU A 70 -2.92 9.10 -3.84
CA GLU A 70 -2.32 9.13 -2.50
C GLU A 70 -0.84 8.71 -2.53
N ASN A 71 -0.50 7.65 -3.28
CA ASN A 71 0.89 7.24 -3.47
C ASN A 71 1.76 8.33 -4.09
N LYS A 72 1.21 9.09 -5.05
CA LYS A 72 1.93 10.20 -5.68
C LYS A 72 2.20 11.32 -4.67
N ILE A 73 1.21 11.69 -3.86
CA ILE A 73 1.35 12.69 -2.81
C ILE A 73 2.40 12.24 -1.79
N LEU A 74 2.32 10.99 -1.31
CA LEU A 74 3.26 10.45 -0.34
C LEU A 74 4.70 10.44 -0.88
N LYS A 75 4.91 10.08 -2.14
CA LYS A 75 6.24 10.14 -2.78
C LYS A 75 6.80 11.56 -2.83
N MET A 76 5.95 12.55 -3.14
CA MET A 76 6.36 13.95 -3.13
C MET A 76 6.73 14.42 -1.71
N SER A 77 5.95 14.06 -0.70
CA SER A 77 6.25 14.38 0.69
C SER A 77 7.55 13.75 1.17
N ILE A 78 7.82 12.49 0.81
CA ILE A 78 9.08 11.82 1.13
C ILE A 78 10.26 12.60 0.55
N GLN A 79 10.21 12.97 -0.73
CA GLN A 79 11.28 13.75 -1.37
C GLN A 79 11.51 15.11 -0.69
N GLN A 80 10.44 15.78 -0.27
CA GLN A 80 10.53 17.05 0.47
C GLN A 80 11.17 16.86 1.85
N LEU A 81 10.81 15.79 2.57
CA LEU A 81 11.42 15.47 3.85
C LEU A 81 12.90 15.13 3.69
N GLU A 82 13.27 14.28 2.73
CA GLU A 82 14.66 13.91 2.45
C GLU A 82 15.52 15.14 2.14
N HIS A 83 15.00 16.07 1.34
CA HIS A 83 15.67 17.34 1.06
C HIS A 83 15.83 18.20 2.33
N SER A 84 14.79 18.25 3.18
CA SER A 84 14.81 19.03 4.41
C SER A 84 15.81 18.48 5.41
N VAL A 85 15.87 17.14 5.56
CA VAL A 85 16.86 16.45 6.40
C VAL A 85 18.27 16.75 5.91
N THR A 86 18.52 16.61 4.60
CA THR A 86 19.84 16.90 4.01
C THR A 86 20.27 18.34 4.27
N THR A 87 19.34 19.29 4.13
CA THR A 87 19.60 20.72 4.38
C THR A 87 19.89 20.98 5.85
N LEU A 88 19.16 20.32 6.75
CA LEU A 88 19.34 20.46 8.18
C LEU A 88 20.68 19.87 8.64
N ASP A 89 21.08 18.73 8.09
CA ASP A 89 22.39 18.12 8.34
C ASP A 89 23.54 19.03 7.90
N GLN A 90 23.41 19.66 6.73
CA GLN A 90 24.38 20.65 6.26
C GLN A 90 24.47 21.85 7.21
N ALA A 91 23.32 22.43 7.58
CA ALA A 91 23.28 23.55 8.51
C ALA A 91 23.85 23.19 9.89
N HIS A 92 23.60 21.96 10.36
CA HIS A 92 24.13 21.47 11.63
C HIS A 92 25.65 21.33 11.57
N ASN A 93 26.18 20.72 10.50
CA ASN A 93 27.62 20.61 10.28
C ASN A 93 28.29 21.99 10.19
N ASP A 94 27.69 22.94 9.46
CA ASP A 94 28.23 24.30 9.36
C ASP A 94 28.25 25.01 10.72
N LEU A 95 27.21 24.80 11.54
CA LEU A 95 27.14 25.34 12.89
C LEU A 95 28.20 24.73 13.81
N GLU A 96 28.41 23.41 13.74
CA GLU A 96 29.46 22.75 14.51
C GLU A 96 30.85 23.25 14.10
N GLN A 97 31.11 23.37 12.80
CA GLN A 97 32.37 23.90 12.30
C GLN A 97 32.59 25.34 12.74
N TYR A 98 31.53 26.17 12.69
CA TYR A 98 31.60 27.54 13.18
C TYR A 98 31.91 27.59 14.69
N GLY A 99 31.29 26.74 15.49
CA GLY A 99 31.56 26.62 16.93
C GLY A 99 33.01 26.21 17.24
N ARG A 100 33.60 25.33 16.43
CA ARG A 100 34.99 24.87 16.58
C ARG A 100 36.02 25.87 16.04
N ARG A 101 35.61 26.94 15.36
CA ARG A 101 36.49 27.91 14.69
C ARG A 101 37.51 28.55 15.64
N GLU A 102 37.14 28.76 16.90
CA GLU A 102 38.00 29.36 17.94
C GLU A 102 38.51 28.31 18.94
N CYS A 103 38.28 27.03 18.68
CA CYS A 103 38.75 25.93 19.51
C CYS A 103 40.08 25.38 18.99
N ILE A 104 40.93 24.91 19.90
CA ILE A 104 42.16 24.18 19.59
C ILE A 104 42.05 22.80 20.22
N GLU A 105 42.15 21.75 19.41
CA GLU A 105 42.27 20.38 19.90
C GLU A 105 43.74 20.08 20.23
N ILE A 106 44.00 19.59 21.45
CA ILE A 106 45.33 19.14 21.89
C ILE A 106 45.28 17.62 22.04
N SER A 107 45.73 16.90 21.01
CA SER A 107 45.72 15.42 20.97
C SER A 107 47.10 14.84 21.27
N GLY A 108 47.15 13.55 21.67
CA GLY A 108 48.41 12.84 21.92
C GLY A 108 49.02 13.07 23.31
N ILE A 109 48.25 13.60 24.28
CA ILE A 109 48.68 13.69 25.67
C ILE A 109 48.68 12.29 26.29
N PRO A 110 49.81 11.81 26.87
CA PRO A 110 49.85 10.53 27.56
C PRO A 110 48.85 10.48 28.72
N ALA A 111 48.18 9.34 28.87
CA ALA A 111 47.28 9.13 30.00
C ALA A 111 48.04 9.25 31.34
N PRO A 112 47.39 9.73 32.41
CA PRO A 112 48.01 9.80 33.73
C PRO A 112 48.47 8.40 34.19
N GLY A 113 49.59 8.34 34.90
CA GLY A 113 50.04 7.10 35.53
C GLY A 113 49.04 6.61 36.61
N PRO A 114 49.14 5.35 37.05
CA PRO A 114 48.28 4.82 38.11
C PRO A 114 48.33 5.70 39.37
N GLY A 115 47.16 6.20 39.79
CA GLY A 115 47.04 7.06 40.98
C GLY A 115 47.28 8.56 40.74
N GLN A 116 47.43 9.01 39.50
CA GLN A 116 47.52 10.43 39.14
C GLN A 116 46.23 10.93 38.50
N SER A 117 45.83 12.17 38.79
CA SER A 117 44.75 12.86 38.10
C SER A 117 45.27 13.64 36.90
N GLU A 118 44.43 13.78 35.89
CA GLU A 118 44.74 14.58 34.71
C GLU A 118 44.81 16.08 35.09
N ASN A 119 45.89 16.75 34.68
CA ASN A 119 46.07 18.18 34.91
C ASN A 119 46.01 18.96 33.60
N VAL A 120 44.78 19.16 33.12
CA VAL A 120 44.50 19.85 31.85
C VAL A 120 45.03 21.29 31.85
N ASN A 121 45.05 21.98 33.00
CA ASN A 121 45.55 23.35 33.12
C ASN A 121 47.06 23.43 32.86
N ALA A 122 47.81 22.44 33.34
CA ALA A 122 49.23 22.35 33.07
C ALA A 122 49.48 22.10 31.58
N VAL A 123 48.66 21.26 30.93
CA VAL A 123 48.73 21.00 29.49
C VAL A 123 48.47 22.30 28.71
N VAL A 124 47.36 22.99 28.97
CA VAL A 124 47.00 24.24 28.27
C VAL A 124 48.07 25.32 28.47
N SER A 125 48.58 25.50 29.69
CA SER A 125 49.63 26.49 29.97
C SER A 125 50.95 26.16 29.26
N ASN A 126 51.35 24.88 29.22
CA ASN A 126 52.56 24.46 28.55
C ASN A 126 52.46 24.61 27.03
N VAL A 127 51.33 24.22 26.43
CA VAL A 127 51.07 24.41 25.00
C VAL A 127 51.03 25.90 24.65
N GLY A 128 50.34 26.73 25.43
CA GLY A 128 50.31 28.19 25.26
C GLY A 128 51.70 28.80 25.21
N LYS A 129 52.59 28.43 26.15
CA LYS A 129 53.98 28.89 26.15
C LYS A 129 54.76 28.47 24.91
N LEU A 130 54.57 27.24 24.42
CA LEU A 130 55.24 26.74 23.21
C LEU A 130 54.84 27.51 21.96
N ILE A 131 53.57 27.95 21.88
CA ILE A 131 53.06 28.75 20.75
C ILE A 131 53.21 30.26 20.96
N GLY A 132 53.86 30.70 22.04
CA GLY A 132 54.13 32.10 22.34
C GLY A 132 52.93 32.89 22.88
N VAL A 133 51.92 32.21 23.43
CA VAL A 133 50.72 32.82 24.02
C VAL A 133 50.74 32.69 25.55
N ASP A 134 50.68 33.81 26.25
CA ASP A 134 50.61 33.83 27.71
C ASP A 134 49.17 33.57 28.20
N VAL A 135 48.89 32.30 28.49
CA VAL A 135 47.61 31.81 29.00
C VAL A 135 47.55 32.02 30.51
N LYS A 136 46.77 33.01 30.95
CA LYS A 136 46.56 33.30 32.38
C LYS A 136 45.56 32.32 33.01
N ARG A 137 45.75 31.99 34.28
CA ARG A 137 44.84 31.07 35.00
C ARG A 137 43.42 31.64 35.15
N GLU A 138 43.27 32.95 35.16
CA GLU A 138 41.99 33.66 35.25
C GLU A 138 41.19 33.63 33.94
N THR A 139 41.81 33.32 32.80
CA THR A 139 41.18 33.36 31.47
C THR A 139 40.62 32.03 31.01
N TYR A 140 40.84 30.93 31.73
CA TYR A 140 40.33 29.59 31.39
C TYR A 140 39.74 28.93 32.65
N GLN A 141 38.43 29.14 32.86
CA GLN A 141 37.65 28.46 33.89
C GLN A 141 37.07 27.17 33.25
N TYR A 142 37.31 26.02 33.84
CA TYR A 142 36.82 24.75 33.32
C TYR A 142 35.29 24.74 33.19
N ALA A 143 34.80 24.40 32.00
CA ALA A 143 33.48 23.78 31.85
C ALA A 143 33.62 22.31 32.28
N THR A 144 33.61 22.04 33.59
CA THR A 144 33.49 20.67 34.12
C THR A 144 32.07 20.08 33.94
N ASP A 145 31.14 20.81 33.33
CA ASP A 145 29.71 20.46 33.37
C ASP A 145 29.18 19.75 32.11
N TYR A 146 30.03 19.39 31.14
CA TYR A 146 29.58 18.69 29.92
C TYR A 146 29.73 17.15 29.93
N LEU A 147 29.98 16.54 31.09
CA LEU A 147 30.01 15.07 31.26
C LEU A 147 29.14 14.60 32.45
N SER A 148 27.89 15.08 32.52
CA SER A 148 26.82 14.48 33.35
C SER A 148 25.73 13.91 32.47
#